data_AF-A0A7Z9ULB8-F1
#
_entry.id   AF-A0A7Z9ULB8-F1
#
_cell.length_a   1.000
_cell.length_b   1.000
_cell.length_c   1.000
_cell.angle_alpha   90.00
_cell.angle_beta   90.00
_cell.angle_gamma   90.00
#
_symmetry.space_group_name_H-M   'P 1'
#
loop_
_entity.id
_entity.type
_entity.pdbx_description
1 polymer ?
#
loop_
_entity_poly.entity_id
_entity_poly.type
_entity_poly.pdbx_seq_one_letter_code
_entity_poly.pdbx_strand_id
1 'polypeptide(L)'
;MPWIKRYSIIFCFWAISCELHDPIFDNSLDLEVAAEKGIYPPALVFFPNKAEATIGDTVEVEVYAMEIKNVGMAQIEVHYDPARLTVISVAQGSLFQGGNQPFFITENDINNGVLTIFITYLGPSGKAIEGTGDIALIHFKPRSTGNTEFRISQESILLDPDANTITLNGYGKG
;
A
#
# COMPACT_ATOMS: atom_id res chain seq x y z
N MET A 1 14.53 30.19 70.93
CA MET A 1 14.37 30.65 69.53
C MET A 1 15.73 30.56 68.85
N PRO A 2 15.88 30.13 67.59
CA PRO A 2 15.17 29.13 66.77
C PRO A 2 16.01 27.82 66.76
N TRP A 3 15.76 26.73 66.02
CA TRP A 3 16.27 26.55 64.66
C TRP A 3 15.86 25.16 64.12
N ILE A 4 15.03 25.19 63.07
CA ILE A 4 14.94 24.24 61.94
C ILE A 4 14.75 22.74 62.27
N LYS A 5 13.48 22.32 62.27
CA LYS A 5 13.11 20.94 61.94
C LYS A 5 13.40 20.72 60.45
N ARG A 6 14.38 19.87 60.14
CA ARG A 6 14.69 19.44 58.77
C ARG A 6 13.54 18.56 58.27
N TYR A 7 12.57 19.16 57.59
CA TYR A 7 11.63 18.43 56.77
C TYR A 7 12.40 17.91 55.55
N SER A 8 12.78 16.63 55.59
CA SER A 8 13.18 15.90 54.39
C SER A 8 11.94 15.70 53.52
N ILE A 9 11.57 16.76 52.78
CA ILE A 9 10.72 16.63 51.61
C ILE A 9 11.58 15.87 50.60
N ILE A 10 11.42 14.55 50.58
CA ILE A 10 11.85 13.74 49.44
C ILE A 10 10.94 14.18 48.30
N PHE A 11 11.48 15.09 47.49
CA PHE A 11 10.91 15.58 46.26
C PHE A 11 10.78 14.36 45.33
N CYS A 12 9.60 13.75 45.32
CA CYS A 12 9.21 12.66 44.43
C CYS A 12 8.97 13.23 43.03
N PHE A 13 10.01 13.82 42.48
CA PHE A 13 10.10 14.27 41.10
C PHE A 13 11.35 13.62 40.57
N TRP A 14 11.25 12.39 40.09
CA TRP A 14 12.09 11.98 38.98
C TRP A 14 11.36 10.90 38.21
N ALA A 15 10.98 11.31 37.00
CA ALA A 15 10.54 10.49 35.90
C ALA A 15 9.30 9.62 36.18
N ILE A 16 8.14 10.26 36.04
CA ILE A 16 7.13 9.71 35.13
C ILE A 16 7.86 9.54 33.79
N SER A 17 8.56 8.42 33.60
CA SER A 17 8.95 7.99 32.27
C SER A 17 7.62 7.78 31.56
N CYS A 18 7.28 8.71 30.68
CA CYS A 18 6.35 8.41 29.62
C CYS A 18 6.98 7.23 28.89
N GLU A 19 6.44 6.03 29.07
CA GLU A 19 6.76 4.90 28.19
C GLU A 19 6.28 5.33 26.81
N LEU A 20 7.17 5.97 26.05
CA LEU A 20 6.96 6.19 24.64
C LEU A 20 6.96 4.80 24.04
N HIS A 21 5.76 4.29 23.81
CA HIS A 21 5.57 3.11 23.00
C HIS A 21 6.14 3.45 21.63
N ASP A 22 7.30 2.87 21.30
CA ASP A 22 7.87 3.02 19.97
C ASP A 22 6.82 2.53 18.96
N PRO A 23 6.51 3.33 17.93
CA PRO A 23 5.57 2.89 16.91
C PRO A 23 6.08 1.59 16.29
N ILE A 24 5.25 0.54 16.34
CA ILE A 24 5.53 -0.74 15.68
C ILE A 24 5.22 -0.56 14.20
N PHE A 25 6.26 -0.44 13.37
CA PHE A 25 6.13 -0.41 11.92
C PHE A 25 6.40 -1.81 11.35
N ASP A 26 5.40 -2.68 11.34
CA ASP A 26 5.54 -4.08 10.89
C ASP A 26 4.83 -4.38 9.55
N ASN A 27 4.33 -3.34 8.87
CA ASN A 27 3.49 -3.48 7.69
C ASN A 27 4.29 -3.35 6.38
N SER A 28 3.62 -3.60 5.26
CA SER A 28 4.21 -3.58 3.91
C SER A 28 4.68 -2.21 3.42
N LEU A 29 4.28 -1.12 4.05
CA LEU A 29 4.70 0.24 3.71
C LEU A 29 5.94 0.69 4.50
N ASP A 30 6.35 -0.07 5.52
CA ASP A 30 7.59 0.18 6.22
C ASP A 30 8.80 -0.20 5.35
N LEU A 31 9.77 0.71 5.24
CA LEU A 31 10.93 0.55 4.36
C LEU A 31 11.88 -0.56 4.83
N GLU A 32 12.04 -0.73 6.14
CA GLU A 32 12.92 -1.77 6.71
C GLU A 32 12.28 -3.15 6.49
N VAL A 33 10.99 -3.29 6.79
CA VAL A 33 10.23 -4.54 6.56
C VAL A 33 10.13 -4.88 5.07
N ALA A 34 9.94 -3.88 4.20
CA ALA A 34 9.92 -4.08 2.76
C ALA A 34 11.31 -4.55 2.25
N ALA A 35 12.39 -3.93 2.74
CA ALA A 35 13.76 -4.29 2.37
C ALA A 35 14.13 -5.72 2.78
N GLU A 36 13.68 -6.18 3.96
CA GLU A 36 13.83 -7.58 4.40
C GLU A 36 13.17 -8.58 3.44
N LYS A 37 12.12 -8.16 2.72
CA LYS A 37 11.44 -8.94 1.68
C LYS A 37 12.00 -8.70 0.28
N GLY A 38 13.08 -7.93 0.15
CA GLY A 38 13.69 -7.58 -1.13
C GLY A 38 12.89 -6.57 -1.96
N ILE A 39 12.00 -5.80 -1.32
CA ILE A 39 11.20 -4.76 -1.95
C ILE A 39 11.86 -3.42 -1.64
N TYR A 40 12.38 -2.76 -2.67
CA TYR A 40 12.97 -1.43 -2.55
C TYR A 40 12.17 -0.43 -3.37
N PRO A 41 11.95 0.81 -2.90
CA PRO A 41 11.34 1.83 -3.74
C PRO A 41 12.23 2.20 -4.97
N PRO A 42 11.64 2.65 -6.10
CA PRO A 42 10.21 2.69 -6.39
C PRO A 42 9.61 1.28 -6.45
N ALA A 43 8.51 1.04 -5.75
CA ALA A 43 7.89 -0.28 -5.65
C ALA A 43 6.37 -0.20 -5.68
N LEU A 44 5.75 -1.33 -6.03
CA LEU A 44 4.32 -1.54 -5.83
C LEU A 44 4.12 -2.59 -4.74
N VAL A 45 3.23 -2.34 -3.79
CA VAL A 45 2.91 -3.27 -2.70
C VAL A 45 1.41 -3.32 -2.43
N PHE A 46 0.97 -4.26 -1.59
CA PHE A 46 -0.39 -4.30 -1.09
C PHE A 46 -0.48 -3.76 0.34
N PHE A 47 -1.58 -3.10 0.69
CA PHE A 47 -1.87 -2.73 2.07
C PHE A 47 -3.37 -2.95 2.40
N PRO A 48 -3.72 -3.73 3.44
CA PRO A 48 -2.83 -4.65 4.14
C PRO A 48 -2.33 -5.76 3.18
N ASN A 49 -1.15 -6.31 3.46
CA ASN A 49 -0.60 -7.44 2.70
C ASN A 49 -0.87 -8.80 3.38
N LYS A 50 -1.79 -8.84 4.34
CA LYS A 50 -2.28 -10.06 5.01
C LYS A 50 -3.63 -9.74 5.63
N ALA A 51 -4.59 -10.64 5.44
CA ALA A 51 -5.91 -10.55 6.09
C ALA A 51 -6.42 -11.94 6.46
N GLU A 52 -7.20 -12.01 7.53
CA GLU A 52 -8.00 -13.18 7.88
C GLU A 52 -9.46 -12.88 7.57
N ALA A 53 -10.14 -13.79 6.87
CA ALA A 53 -11.51 -13.59 6.42
C ALA A 53 -12.27 -14.91 6.35
N THR A 54 -13.59 -14.83 6.50
CA THR A 54 -14.53 -15.95 6.35
C THR A 54 -15.08 -15.98 4.92
N ILE A 55 -15.52 -17.15 4.46
CA ILE A 55 -16.24 -17.27 3.19
C ILE A 55 -17.47 -16.36 3.23
N GLY A 56 -17.60 -15.50 2.23
CA GLY A 56 -18.69 -14.54 2.12
C GLY A 56 -18.30 -13.11 2.48
N ASP A 57 -17.23 -12.92 3.26
CA ASP A 57 -16.70 -11.61 3.61
C ASP A 57 -16.17 -10.87 2.38
N THR A 58 -16.01 -9.56 2.53
CA THR A 58 -15.28 -8.72 1.57
C THR A 58 -13.98 -8.29 2.22
N VAL A 59 -12.86 -8.57 1.55
CA VAL A 59 -11.52 -8.17 1.97
C VAL A 59 -11.09 -6.99 1.11
N GLU A 60 -10.82 -5.87 1.77
CA GLU A 60 -10.32 -4.64 1.16
C GLU A 60 -8.79 -4.66 1.12
N VAL A 61 -8.22 -4.54 -0.08
CA VAL A 61 -6.77 -4.54 -0.31
C VAL A 61 -6.41 -3.40 -1.26
N GLU A 62 -5.57 -2.49 -0.80
CA GLU A 62 -5.05 -1.40 -1.61
C GLU A 62 -3.82 -1.85 -2.39
N VAL A 63 -3.70 -1.42 -3.64
CA VAL A 63 -2.45 -1.40 -4.41
C VAL A 63 -1.79 -0.06 -4.15
N TYR A 64 -0.61 -0.09 -3.54
CA TYR A 64 0.15 1.08 -3.13
C TYR A 64 1.41 1.26 -3.98
N ALA A 65 1.76 2.49 -4.31
CA ALA A 65 3.08 2.85 -4.81
C ALA A 65 3.94 3.42 -3.68
N MET A 66 5.23 3.07 -3.66
CA MET A 66 6.21 3.52 -2.68
C MET A 66 7.29 4.38 -3.34
N GLU A 67 7.52 5.57 -2.81
CA GLU A 67 8.53 6.57 -3.21
C GLU A 67 8.72 6.73 -4.73
N ILE A 68 7.61 6.74 -5.47
CA ILE A 68 7.64 6.94 -6.92
C ILE A 68 7.91 8.40 -7.24
N LYS A 69 8.46 8.65 -8.44
CA LYS A 69 8.73 10.00 -8.94
C LYS A 69 8.32 10.10 -10.39
N ASN A 70 7.73 11.24 -10.73
CA ASN A 70 7.37 11.60 -12.10
C ASN A 70 6.49 10.55 -12.81
N VAL A 71 5.57 9.88 -12.10
CA VAL A 71 4.68 8.88 -12.73
C VAL A 71 3.46 9.58 -13.32
N GLY A 72 3.25 9.44 -14.62
CA GLY A 72 2.06 9.93 -15.31
C GLY A 72 1.05 8.82 -15.63
N MET A 73 1.51 7.57 -15.74
CA MET A 73 0.70 6.43 -16.16
C MET A 73 1.13 5.15 -15.44
N ALA A 74 0.17 4.24 -15.22
CA ALA A 74 0.46 2.90 -14.71
C ALA A 74 -0.42 1.84 -15.40
N GLN A 75 0.20 0.69 -15.66
CA GLN A 75 -0.46 -0.59 -15.91
C GLN A 75 0.00 -1.54 -14.82
N ILE A 76 -0.91 -2.03 -13.98
CA ILE A 76 -0.59 -2.90 -12.85
C ILE A 76 -1.35 -4.21 -13.02
N GLU A 77 -0.63 -5.32 -13.02
CA GLU A 77 -1.21 -6.65 -13.14
C GLU A 77 -1.13 -7.38 -11.79
N VAL A 78 -2.29 -7.79 -11.27
CA VAL A 78 -2.45 -8.51 -10.02
C VAL A 78 -2.92 -9.93 -10.34
N HIS A 79 -2.10 -10.91 -9.95
CA HIS A 79 -2.48 -12.32 -10.04
C HIS A 79 -3.08 -12.79 -8.72
N TYR A 80 -4.15 -13.58 -8.81
CA TYR A 80 -4.79 -14.23 -7.68
C TYR A 80 -5.18 -15.67 -8.05
N ASP A 81 -5.42 -16.53 -7.05
CA ASP A 81 -5.99 -17.87 -7.29
C ASP A 81 -7.52 -17.76 -7.51
N PRO A 82 -8.04 -17.98 -8.73
CA PRO A 82 -9.47 -17.83 -9.02
C PRO A 82 -10.34 -18.94 -8.41
N ALA A 83 -9.73 -20.03 -7.93
CA ALA A 83 -10.42 -21.07 -7.16
C ALA A 83 -10.62 -20.66 -5.68
N ARG A 84 -9.85 -19.68 -5.20
CA ARG A 84 -9.89 -19.21 -3.80
C ARG A 84 -10.46 -17.81 -3.64
N LEU A 85 -10.23 -16.92 -4.60
CA LEU A 85 -10.64 -15.51 -4.54
C LEU A 85 -11.48 -15.12 -5.75
N THR A 86 -12.27 -14.07 -5.59
CA THR A 86 -12.92 -13.35 -6.68
C THR A 86 -12.77 -11.86 -6.46
N VAL A 87 -12.44 -11.11 -7.50
CA VAL A 87 -12.49 -9.65 -7.48
C VAL A 87 -13.95 -9.22 -7.69
N ILE A 88 -14.53 -8.53 -6.71
CA ILE A 88 -15.91 -8.03 -6.75
C ILE A 88 -15.97 -6.66 -7.41
N SER A 89 -15.03 -5.79 -7.06
CA SER A 89 -14.92 -4.45 -7.61
C SER A 89 -13.51 -3.91 -7.38
N VAL A 90 -13.15 -2.90 -8.16
CA VAL A 90 -11.93 -2.13 -8.00
C VAL A 90 -12.28 -0.66 -8.08
N ALA A 91 -11.82 0.12 -7.11
CA ALA A 91 -12.00 1.56 -7.07
C ALA A 91 -10.65 2.28 -7.27
N GLN A 92 -10.71 3.48 -7.83
CA GLN A 92 -9.54 4.34 -7.97
C GLN A 92 -9.08 4.82 -6.58
N GLY A 93 -7.78 4.76 -6.34
CA GLY A 93 -7.15 5.30 -5.14
C GLY A 93 -6.93 6.81 -5.18
N SER A 94 -6.29 7.32 -4.12
CA SER A 94 -6.10 8.75 -3.88
C SER A 94 -4.86 9.34 -4.56
N LEU A 95 -3.85 8.52 -4.89
CA LEU A 95 -2.56 9.02 -5.37
C LEU A 95 -2.64 9.82 -6.68
N PHE A 96 -3.56 9.45 -7.56
CA PHE A 96 -3.80 10.14 -8.84
C PHE A 96 -4.87 11.25 -8.74
N GLN A 97 -5.26 11.67 -7.54
CA GLN A 97 -6.15 12.83 -7.34
C GLN A 97 -5.36 14.16 -7.41
N GLY A 98 -6.05 15.30 -7.49
CA GLY A 98 -5.40 16.64 -7.48
C GLY A 98 -5.15 17.28 -8.85
N GLY A 99 -5.99 16.98 -9.84
CA GLY A 99 -5.83 17.55 -11.18
C GLY A 99 -7.02 17.37 -12.10
N ASN A 100 -6.74 17.20 -13.39
CA ASN A 100 -7.73 16.65 -14.30
C ASN A 100 -8.10 15.25 -13.79
N GLN A 101 -9.37 14.88 -13.91
CA GLN A 101 -9.82 13.54 -13.59
C GLN A 101 -8.96 12.52 -14.36
N PRO A 102 -8.25 11.60 -13.69
CA PRO A 102 -7.52 10.56 -14.39
C PRO A 102 -8.51 9.60 -15.06
N PHE A 103 -8.06 8.98 -16.14
CA PHE A 103 -8.73 7.86 -16.75
C PHE A 103 -8.33 6.58 -16.01
N PHE A 104 -9.30 5.90 -15.42
CA PHE A 104 -9.12 4.69 -14.62
C PHE A 104 -9.97 3.56 -15.21
N ILE A 105 -9.32 2.48 -15.65
CA ILE A 105 -9.97 1.29 -16.22
C ILE A 105 -9.40 0.05 -15.57
N THR A 106 -10.25 -0.97 -15.39
CA THR A 106 -9.83 -2.29 -14.94
C THR A 106 -10.35 -3.38 -15.86
N GLU A 107 -9.52 -4.38 -16.12
CA GLU A 107 -9.86 -5.60 -16.85
C GLU A 107 -9.61 -6.80 -15.92
N ASN A 108 -10.56 -7.72 -15.82
CA ASN A 108 -10.45 -8.88 -14.94
C ASN A 108 -10.69 -10.17 -15.72
N ASP A 109 -9.62 -10.90 -16.02
CA ASP A 109 -9.68 -12.26 -16.53
C ASP A 109 -9.88 -13.24 -15.37
N ILE A 110 -11.15 -13.49 -15.05
CA ILE A 110 -11.57 -14.34 -13.93
C ILE A 110 -11.12 -15.80 -14.11
N ASN A 111 -10.92 -16.26 -15.36
CA ASN A 111 -10.55 -17.64 -15.61
C ASN A 111 -9.07 -17.89 -15.32
N ASN A 112 -8.22 -16.90 -15.65
CA ASN A 112 -6.79 -16.96 -15.42
C ASN A 112 -6.35 -16.34 -14.09
N GLY A 113 -7.27 -15.66 -13.39
CA GLY A 113 -6.97 -15.01 -12.11
C GLY A 113 -6.06 -13.79 -12.29
N VAL A 114 -6.32 -12.98 -13.33
CA VAL A 114 -5.50 -11.82 -13.68
C VAL A 114 -6.37 -10.57 -13.70
N LEU A 115 -6.08 -9.62 -12.79
CA LEU A 115 -6.67 -8.29 -12.76
C LEU A 115 -5.64 -7.28 -13.29
N THR A 116 -5.98 -6.55 -14.34
CA THR A 116 -5.17 -5.45 -14.88
C THR A 116 -5.82 -4.12 -14.56
N ILE A 117 -5.05 -3.21 -13.98
CA ILE A 117 -5.46 -1.85 -13.59
C ILE A 117 -4.69 -0.85 -14.46
N PHE A 118 -5.41 0.01 -15.15
CA PHE A 118 -4.87 1.10 -15.97
C PHE A 118 -5.25 2.43 -15.35
N ILE A 119 -4.27 3.31 -15.16
CA ILE A 119 -4.51 4.70 -14.74
C ILE A 119 -3.58 5.68 -15.46
N THR A 120 -4.13 6.80 -15.93
CA THR A 120 -3.38 7.85 -16.64
C THR A 120 -4.10 9.20 -16.57
N TYR A 121 -3.37 10.31 -16.69
CA TYR A 121 -3.98 11.63 -16.88
C TYR A 121 -4.24 11.92 -18.36
N LEU A 122 -5.46 12.40 -18.67
CA LEU A 122 -5.81 12.89 -20.00
C LEU A 122 -5.43 14.36 -20.17
N GLY A 123 -4.77 14.71 -21.28
CA GLY A 123 -4.60 16.09 -21.74
C GLY A 123 -3.16 16.48 -22.11
N PRO A 124 -2.98 17.65 -22.78
CA PRO A 124 -1.69 18.10 -23.32
C PRO A 124 -0.71 18.61 -22.26
N SER A 125 -1.19 18.89 -21.05
CA SER A 125 -0.34 19.17 -19.90
C SER A 125 -0.20 17.87 -19.12
N GLY A 126 0.82 17.09 -19.47
CA GLY A 126 1.17 15.88 -18.73
C GLY A 126 1.23 16.18 -17.24
N LYS A 127 0.41 15.48 -16.45
CA LYS A 127 0.52 15.50 -15.00
C LYS A 127 1.31 14.27 -14.59
N ALA A 128 2.18 14.48 -13.62
CA ALA A 128 2.87 13.41 -12.94
C ALA A 128 2.63 13.53 -11.44
N ILE A 129 2.63 12.39 -10.77
CA ILE A 129 2.57 12.31 -9.32
C ILE A 129 3.89 11.76 -8.77
N GLU A 130 4.11 12.01 -7.50
CA GLU A 130 5.30 11.57 -6.76
C GLU A 130 4.92 11.27 -5.31
N GLY A 131 5.77 10.48 -4.64
CA GLY A 131 5.59 10.09 -3.24
C GLY A 131 5.08 8.66 -3.08
N THR A 132 4.39 8.43 -1.97
CA THR A 132 3.85 7.13 -1.56
C THR A 132 2.34 7.27 -1.38
N GLY A 133 1.55 6.39 -1.99
CA GLY A 133 0.08 6.47 -1.94
C GLY A 133 -0.63 5.29 -2.61
N ASP A 134 -1.93 5.17 -2.35
CA ASP A 134 -2.80 4.16 -2.94
C ASP A 134 -3.18 4.52 -4.38
N ILE A 135 -3.03 3.56 -5.29
CA ILE A 135 -3.43 3.67 -6.70
C ILE A 135 -4.82 3.11 -6.92
N ALA A 136 -5.17 2.02 -6.23
CA ALA A 136 -6.45 1.34 -6.36
C ALA A 136 -6.82 0.59 -5.08
N LEU A 137 -8.13 0.46 -4.84
CA LEU A 137 -8.70 -0.39 -3.78
C LEU A 137 -9.41 -1.57 -4.43
N ILE A 138 -8.96 -2.79 -4.14
CA ILE A 138 -9.52 -4.05 -4.63
C ILE A 138 -10.40 -4.64 -3.53
N HIS A 139 -11.63 -5.01 -3.89
CA HIS A 139 -12.53 -5.78 -3.03
C HIS A 139 -12.46 -7.25 -3.44
N PHE A 140 -11.75 -8.07 -2.67
CA PHE A 140 -11.71 -9.51 -2.83
C PHE A 140 -12.84 -10.19 -2.05
N LYS A 141 -13.35 -11.30 -2.59
CA LYS A 141 -14.28 -12.20 -1.91
C LYS A 141 -13.70 -13.62 -1.83
N PRO A 142 -13.49 -14.16 -0.62
CA PRO A 142 -13.07 -15.54 -0.45
C PRO A 142 -14.16 -16.53 -0.91
N ARG A 143 -13.77 -17.54 -1.68
CA ARG A 143 -14.65 -18.61 -2.21
C ARG A 143 -14.48 -19.93 -1.49
N SER A 144 -13.30 -20.17 -0.92
CA SER A 144 -12.94 -21.43 -0.28
C SER A 144 -12.03 -21.19 0.92
N THR A 145 -11.94 -22.20 1.80
CA THR A 145 -11.14 -22.13 3.02
C THR A 145 -9.66 -22.40 2.76
N GLY A 146 -8.81 -21.93 3.67
CA GLY A 146 -7.37 -22.14 3.66
C GLY A 146 -6.61 -20.97 3.02
N ASN A 147 -5.29 -21.03 3.08
CA ASN A 147 -4.43 -19.92 2.66
C ASN A 147 -4.45 -19.75 1.13
N THR A 148 -4.38 -18.49 0.70
CA THR A 148 -4.23 -18.08 -0.69
C THR A 148 -3.20 -16.96 -0.75
N GLU A 149 -2.62 -16.71 -1.92
CA GLU A 149 -1.74 -15.56 -2.17
C GLU A 149 -2.32 -14.73 -3.34
N PHE A 150 -2.08 -13.43 -3.32
CA PHE A 150 -2.19 -12.55 -4.48
C PHE A 150 -0.90 -11.75 -4.64
N ARG A 151 -0.48 -11.48 -5.87
CA ARG A 151 0.83 -10.89 -6.17
C ARG A 151 0.77 -9.87 -7.30
N ILE A 152 1.61 -8.85 -7.21
CA ILE A 152 1.84 -7.92 -8.33
C ILE A 152 2.80 -8.60 -9.32
N SER A 153 2.45 -8.57 -10.60
CA SER A 153 3.26 -9.12 -11.68
C SER A 153 4.47 -8.23 -11.99
N GLN A 154 5.57 -8.84 -12.40
CA GLN A 154 6.73 -8.12 -12.94
C GLN A 154 6.43 -7.45 -14.28
N GLU A 155 5.34 -7.85 -14.95
CA GLU A 155 4.81 -7.20 -16.15
C GLU A 155 4.10 -5.86 -15.86
N SER A 156 4.03 -5.44 -14.58
CA SER A 156 3.51 -4.13 -14.21
C SER A 156 4.49 -3.02 -14.60
N ILE A 157 3.96 -1.91 -15.12
CA ILE A 157 4.74 -0.82 -15.70
C ILE A 157 4.26 0.50 -15.10
N LEU A 158 5.22 1.32 -14.66
CA LEU A 158 5.03 2.75 -14.41
C LEU A 158 5.70 3.53 -15.53
N LEU A 159 5.03 4.55 -16.04
CA LEU A 159 5.56 5.44 -17.09
C LEU A 159 5.52 6.88 -16.62
N ASP A 160 6.51 7.66 -17.05
CA ASP A 160 6.47 9.11 -16.96
C ASP A 160 5.51 9.73 -18.02
N PRO A 161 5.24 11.05 -17.96
CA PRO A 161 4.39 11.71 -18.95
C PRO A 161 4.86 11.60 -20.41
N ASP A 162 6.15 11.34 -20.64
CA ASP A 162 6.77 11.18 -21.96
C ASP A 162 6.79 9.70 -22.42
N ALA A 163 6.11 8.82 -21.69
CA ALA A 163 6.04 7.37 -21.90
C ALA A 163 7.37 6.62 -21.72
N ASN A 164 8.33 7.18 -20.97
CA ASN A 164 9.52 6.45 -20.55
C ASN A 164 9.19 5.58 -19.33
N THR A 165 9.71 4.35 -19.33
CA THR A 165 9.54 3.42 -18.22
C THR A 165 10.29 3.87 -16.97
N ILE A 166 9.60 3.82 -15.83
CA ILE A 166 10.16 3.98 -14.50
C ILE A 166 10.41 2.58 -13.94
N THR A 167 11.67 2.30 -13.60
CA THR A 167 12.06 0.99 -13.05
C THR A 167 11.47 0.78 -11.66
N LEU A 168 10.73 -0.32 -11.50
CA LEU A 168 10.31 -0.83 -10.21
C LEU A 168 11.39 -1.74 -9.62
N ASN A 169 11.74 -1.53 -8.35
CA ASN A 169 12.72 -2.33 -7.60
C ASN A 169 12.04 -3.29 -6.61
N GLY A 170 10.71 -3.41 -6.64
CA GLY A 170 9.97 -4.28 -5.74
C GLY A 170 8.51 -4.48 -6.16
N TYR A 171 8.04 -5.73 -5.98
CA TYR A 171 6.68 -6.17 -6.31
C TYR A 171 6.10 -6.93 -5.13
N GLY A 172 5.03 -6.38 -4.54
CA GLY A 172 4.40 -6.93 -3.36
C GLY A 172 3.56 -8.17 -3.60
N LYS A 173 3.32 -8.88 -2.49
CA LYS A 173 2.43 -10.03 -2.39
C LYS A 173 1.70 -10.01 -1.05
N GLY A 174 0.53 -10.63 -1.00
CA GLY A 174 -0.29 -10.75 0.21
C GLY A 174 -1.11 -12.01 0.28
#